data_AF-A0A4U9WJE0-F1
#
_entry.id   AF-A0A4U9WJE0-F1
#
_cell.length_a   1.000
_cell.length_b   1.000
_cell.length_c   1.000
_cell.angle_alpha   90.00
_cell.angle_beta   90.00
_cell.angle_gamma   90.00
#
_symmetry.space_group_name_H-M   'P 1'
#
loop_
_entity.id
_entity.type
_entity.pdbx_description
1 polymer ?
#
loop_
_entity_poly.entity_id
_entity_poly.type
_entity_poly.pdbx_seq_one_letter_code
_entity_poly.pdbx_strand_id
1 'polypeptide(L)'
;MFAATKADHITADQHANLVSLLQQLVQEAWQNAAFEGISMDCVGLAFGTGDRKRHCRSSWAADPGIERPPSGRWRTADGLPWRSACAPAWPAFWQQQGFHFDQFRPRMMSVDSPLPHIRLDAVMEFLLGDKLR
;
A
#
# COMPACT_ATOMS: atom_id res chain seq x y z
N MET A 1 10.05 10.34 9.56
CA MET A 1 8.87 9.61 9.03
C MET A 1 9.28 8.86 7.77
N PHE A 2 8.76 7.65 7.58
CA PHE A 2 8.86 6.92 6.32
C PHE A 2 7.47 6.84 5.67
N ALA A 3 7.40 7.08 4.36
CA ALA A 3 6.14 7.10 3.64
C ALA A 3 6.17 6.17 2.42
N ALA A 4 5.23 5.23 2.36
CA ALA A 4 4.93 4.47 1.16
C ALA A 4 3.98 5.29 0.28
N THR A 5 4.52 5.83 -0.81
CA THR A 5 3.74 6.62 -1.79
C THR A 5 2.90 5.72 -2.71
N LYS A 6 1.92 6.31 -3.40
CA LYS A 6 1.02 5.63 -4.36
C LYS A 6 0.17 4.54 -3.72
N ALA A 7 -0.24 4.75 -2.46
CA ALA A 7 -1.16 3.85 -1.77
C ALA A 7 -2.53 3.68 -2.48
N ASP A 8 -2.89 4.58 -3.41
CA ASP A 8 -4.07 4.45 -4.28
C ASP A 8 -3.98 3.29 -5.29
N HIS A 9 -2.79 2.71 -5.50
CA HIS A 9 -2.60 1.53 -6.37
C HIS A 9 -3.05 0.20 -5.74
N ILE A 10 -3.42 0.20 -4.46
CA ILE A 10 -3.90 -0.98 -3.74
C ILE A 10 -5.27 -0.67 -3.12
N THR A 11 -6.00 -1.70 -2.74
CA THR A 11 -7.28 -1.53 -2.04
C THR A 11 -7.07 -1.13 -0.58
N ALA A 12 -8.03 -0.42 0.01
CA ALA A 12 -7.92 0.11 1.38
C ALA A 12 -7.62 -0.97 2.43
N ASP A 13 -8.13 -2.19 2.26
CA ASP A 13 -7.86 -3.33 3.14
C ASP A 13 -6.40 -3.82 3.08
N GLN A 14 -5.65 -3.45 2.05
CA GLN A 14 -4.24 -3.78 1.87
C GLN A 14 -3.29 -2.70 2.40
N HIS A 15 -3.80 -1.54 2.82
CA HIS A 15 -2.96 -0.46 3.35
C HIS A 15 -2.22 -0.89 4.62
N ALA A 16 -2.86 -1.71 5.47
CA ALA A 16 -2.22 -2.25 6.67
C ALA A 16 -1.02 -3.14 6.31
N ASN A 17 -1.14 -3.94 5.25
CA ASN A 17 -0.06 -4.81 4.78
C ASN A 17 1.09 -3.99 4.18
N LEU A 18 0.79 -2.91 3.44
CA LEU A 18 1.80 -1.98 2.93
C LEU A 18 2.59 -1.31 4.05
N VAL A 19 1.89 -0.79 5.07
CA VAL A 19 2.53 -0.15 6.22
C VAL A 19 3.38 -1.16 7.00
N SER A 20 2.88 -2.38 7.21
CA SER A 20 3.61 -3.44 7.89
C SER A 20 4.88 -3.85 7.14
N LEU A 21 4.80 -3.98 5.81
CA LEU A 21 5.98 -4.25 4.97
C LEU A 21 7.00 -3.11 5.09
N LEU A 22 6.57 -1.85 5.00
CA LEU A 22 7.46 -0.71 5.15
C LEU A 22 8.16 -0.72 6.52
N GLN A 23 7.41 -0.97 7.59
CA GLN A 23 7.95 -1.09 8.95
C GLN A 23 9.02 -2.19 9.04
N GLN A 24 8.78 -3.35 8.45
CA GLN A 24 9.76 -4.44 8.40
C GLN A 24 11.02 -4.04 7.63
N LEU A 25 10.89 -3.32 6.51
CA LEU A 25 12.03 -2.88 5.70
C LEU A 25 12.89 -1.83 6.41
N VAL A 26 12.27 -0.94 7.21
CA VAL A 26 12.97 0.14 7.91
C VAL A 26 13.33 -0.23 9.35
N GLN A 27 13.12 -1.48 9.76
CA GLN A 27 13.24 -1.92 11.16
C GLN A 27 14.62 -1.63 11.77
N GLU A 28 15.69 -1.79 10.99
CA GLU A 28 17.06 -1.50 11.42
C GLU A 28 17.30 0.01 11.58
N ALA A 29 16.91 0.82 10.58
CA ALA A 29 16.97 2.27 10.66
C ALA A 29 16.14 2.82 11.83
N TRP A 30 15.00 2.18 12.12
CA TRP A 30 14.15 2.50 13.25
C TRP A 30 14.84 2.26 14.59
N GLN A 31 15.53 1.14 14.76
CA GLN A 31 16.28 0.84 15.99
C GLN A 31 17.36 1.91 16.27
N ASN A 32 18.08 2.33 15.24
CA ASN A 32 19.14 3.33 15.37
C ASN A 32 18.60 4.71 15.78
N ALA A 33 17.61 5.25 15.07
CA ALA A 33 17.11 6.57 15.40
C ALA A 33 16.21 6.59 16.66
N ALA A 34 15.60 5.46 17.04
CA ALA A 34 14.92 5.34 18.33
C ALA A 34 15.89 5.45 19.52
N PHE A 35 17.12 4.96 19.37
CA PHE A 35 18.18 5.11 20.39
C PHE A 35 18.56 6.59 20.61
N GLU A 36 18.51 7.41 19.56
CA GLU A 36 18.73 8.85 19.62
C GLU A 36 17.49 9.65 20.11
N GLY A 37 16.40 8.97 20.47
CA GLY A 37 15.16 9.60 20.90
C GLY A 37 14.36 10.25 19.76
N ILE A 38 14.68 9.93 18.50
CA ILE A 38 13.98 10.47 17.33
C ILE A 38 12.66 9.71 17.13
N SER A 39 11.56 10.45 17.16
CA SER A 39 10.23 9.89 16.88
C SER A 39 10.12 9.48 15.40
N MET A 40 9.70 8.25 15.15
CA MET A 40 9.55 7.70 13.81
C MET A 40 8.18 7.06 13.62
N ASP A 41 7.60 7.27 12.45
CA ASP A 41 6.31 6.72 12.05
C ASP A 41 6.34 6.29 10.57
N CYS A 42 5.47 5.34 10.21
CA CYS A 42 5.30 4.77 8.89
C CYS A 42 3.87 4.99 8.38
N VAL A 43 3.74 5.57 7.18
CA VAL A 43 2.44 5.88 6.57
C VAL A 43 2.36 5.39 5.14
N GLY A 44 1.20 4.87 4.73
CA GLY A 44 0.85 4.74 3.32
C GLY A 44 0.06 5.96 2.88
N LEU A 45 0.57 6.71 1.89
CA LEU A 45 -0.05 7.94 1.39
C LEU A 45 -0.15 7.95 -0.13
N ALA A 46 -1.07 8.76 -0.65
CA ALA A 46 -1.21 8.99 -2.07
C ALA A 46 -1.83 10.35 -2.36
N PHE A 47 -1.56 10.85 -3.56
CA PHE A 47 -2.33 11.91 -4.19
C PHE A 47 -3.17 11.26 -5.27
N GLY A 48 -4.48 11.47 -5.23
CA GLY A 48 -5.44 10.68 -5.98
C GLY A 48 -5.26 10.86 -7.47
N THR A 49 -4.75 9.82 -8.10
CA THR A 49 -5.00 9.54 -9.51
C THR A 49 -6.38 8.88 -9.60
N GLY A 50 -7.09 9.03 -10.71
CA GLY A 50 -8.49 8.68 -10.74
C GLY A 50 -8.97 8.44 -12.15
N ASP A 51 -9.48 7.23 -12.36
CA ASP A 51 -10.89 7.11 -12.75
C ASP A 51 -11.46 5.80 -12.21
N ARG A 52 -12.35 5.93 -11.20
CA ARG A 52 -13.06 4.83 -10.53
C ARG A 52 -12.14 3.80 -9.85
N LYS A 53 -12.58 3.31 -8.70
CA LYS A 53 -12.33 1.92 -8.34
C LYS A 53 -12.93 1.05 -9.46
N ARG A 54 -12.26 0.90 -10.60
CA ARG A 54 -12.42 -0.31 -11.38
C ARG A 54 -11.93 -1.37 -10.41
N HIS A 55 -12.88 -2.09 -9.83
CA HIS A 55 -12.65 -3.49 -9.50
C HIS A 55 -11.76 -4.02 -10.62
N CYS A 56 -10.52 -4.37 -10.30
CA CYS A 56 -9.67 -5.06 -11.24
C CYS A 56 -10.33 -6.43 -11.47
N ARG A 57 -11.37 -6.45 -12.30
CA ARG A 57 -11.82 -7.65 -12.99
C ARG A 57 -10.76 -7.85 -14.04
N SER A 58 -9.71 -8.56 -13.64
CA SER A 58 -8.69 -9.02 -14.54
C SER A 58 -9.37 -9.82 -15.65
N SER A 59 -9.39 -9.30 -16.88
CA SER A 59 -9.74 -10.07 -18.07
C SER A 59 -8.52 -10.89 -18.45
N TRP A 60 -8.37 -12.04 -17.81
CA TRP A 60 -7.60 -13.14 -18.37
C TRP A 60 -8.57 -14.29 -18.49
N ALA A 61 -8.66 -14.83 -19.70
CA ALA A 61 -9.50 -15.97 -20.03
C ALA A 61 -9.29 -17.07 -18.98
N ALA A 62 -10.41 -17.63 -18.53
CA ALA A 62 -10.46 -18.65 -17.50
C ALA A 62 -9.61 -19.87 -17.88
N ASP A 63 -8.50 -20.07 -17.18
CA ASP A 63 -7.95 -21.41 -17.00
C ASP A 63 -8.90 -22.18 -16.06
N PRO A 64 -9.35 -23.38 -16.44
CA PRO A 64 -10.27 -24.17 -15.63
C PRO A 64 -9.49 -24.75 -14.45
N GLY A 65 -9.61 -24.14 -13.27
CA GLY A 65 -9.07 -24.71 -12.03
C GLY A 65 -8.75 -23.74 -10.91
N ILE A 66 -8.75 -22.41 -11.16
CA ILE A 66 -8.44 -21.41 -10.14
C ILE A 66 -9.59 -20.39 -10.08
N GLU A 67 -10.48 -20.55 -9.10
CA GLU A 67 -11.44 -19.50 -8.73
C GLU A 67 -10.67 -18.30 -8.15
N ARG A 68 -10.36 -17.32 -9.00
CA ARG A 68 -9.83 -16.02 -8.55
C ARG A 68 -11.02 -15.15 -8.16
N PRO A 69 -11.20 -14.79 -6.88
CA PRO A 69 -12.36 -13.98 -6.47
C PRO A 69 -12.30 -12.59 -7.13
N PRO A 70 -13.46 -11.94 -7.39
CA PRO A 70 -13.54 -10.78 -8.29
C PRO A 70 -12.95 -9.47 -7.75
N SER A 71 -12.25 -9.49 -6.63
CA SER A 71 -11.77 -8.30 -5.93
C SER A 71 -10.33 -8.54 -5.52
N GLY A 72 -9.45 -7.55 -5.68
CA GLY A 72 -8.02 -7.57 -5.36
C GLY A 72 -7.66 -7.81 -3.88
N ARG A 73 -8.25 -8.83 -3.26
CA ARG A 73 -7.84 -9.42 -1.99
C ARG A 73 -6.79 -10.47 -2.31
N TRP A 74 -5.57 -10.27 -1.82
CA TRP A 74 -4.52 -11.28 -1.91
C TRP A 74 -4.93 -12.49 -1.06
N ARG A 75 -5.03 -13.66 -1.70
CA ARG A 75 -5.21 -14.95 -1.04
C ARG A 75 -4.03 -15.85 -1.40
N THR A 76 -3.64 -16.71 -0.48
CA THR A 76 -2.72 -17.82 -0.72
C THR A 76 -3.39 -18.89 -1.60
N ALA A 77 -2.61 -19.83 -2.17
CA ALA A 77 -3.12 -20.85 -3.10
C ALA A 77 -4.21 -21.78 -2.50
N ASP A 78 -4.27 -21.87 -1.17
CA ASP A 78 -5.26 -22.57 -0.36
C ASP A 78 -6.49 -21.70 0.02
N GLY A 79 -6.59 -20.48 -0.52
CA GLY A 79 -7.77 -19.62 -0.37
C GLY A 79 -7.87 -18.84 0.94
N LEU A 80 -6.83 -18.86 1.79
CA LEU A 80 -6.78 -18.07 3.03
C LEU A 80 -6.45 -16.59 2.75
N PRO A 81 -7.03 -15.64 3.52
CA PRO A 81 -6.68 -14.22 3.39
C PRO A 81 -5.21 -14.00 3.76
N TRP A 82 -4.48 -13.22 2.95
CA TRP A 82 -3.10 -12.84 3.24
C TRP A 82 -3.04 -12.18 4.62
N ARG A 83 -2.42 -12.88 5.57
CA ARG A 83 -2.06 -12.37 6.89
C ARG A 83 -0.59 -12.04 6.84
N SER A 84 -0.25 -10.77 7.04
CA SER A 84 1.09 -10.19 7.18
C SER A 84 1.90 -10.73 8.38
N ALA A 85 1.53 -11.87 8.95
CA ALA A 85 2.31 -12.54 9.96
C ALA A 85 3.29 -13.48 9.26
N CYS A 86 4.56 -13.11 9.33
CA CYS A 86 5.73 -13.85 8.86
C CYS A 86 6.07 -13.60 7.38
N ALA A 87 7.12 -12.81 7.16
CA ALA A 87 8.00 -12.94 6.01
C ALA A 87 8.92 -14.16 6.22
N PRO A 88 8.60 -15.37 5.70
CA PRO A 88 9.66 -16.26 5.24
C PRO A 88 9.16 -17.19 4.12
N ALA A 89 9.11 -16.70 2.88
CA ALA A 89 9.06 -17.56 1.68
C ALA A 89 9.42 -16.75 0.41
N TRP A 90 10.43 -15.88 0.49
CA TRP A 90 10.72 -14.92 -0.58
C TRP A 90 11.20 -15.59 -1.88
N PRO A 91 12.13 -16.58 -1.88
CA PRO A 91 12.68 -17.07 -3.14
C PRO A 91 11.65 -17.74 -4.05
N ALA A 92 10.82 -18.62 -3.48
CA ALA A 92 9.78 -19.33 -4.24
C ALA A 92 8.67 -18.39 -4.72
N PHE A 93 8.25 -17.44 -3.88
CA PHE A 93 7.24 -16.45 -4.24
C PHE A 93 7.65 -15.60 -5.45
N TRP A 94 8.88 -15.08 -5.45
CA TRP A 94 9.38 -14.24 -6.55
C TRP A 94 9.56 -15.02 -7.85
N GLN A 95 9.89 -16.32 -7.77
CA GLN A 95 10.05 -17.19 -8.95
C GLN A 95 8.72 -17.64 -9.55
N GLN A 96 7.70 -17.89 -8.73
CA GLN A 96 6.45 -18.50 -9.19
C GLN A 96 5.31 -17.50 -9.40
N GLN A 97 5.23 -16.47 -8.56
CA GLN A 97 4.07 -15.59 -8.50
C GLN A 97 4.43 -14.14 -8.80
N GLY A 98 5.42 -13.59 -8.09
CA GLY A 98 5.78 -12.16 -8.16
C GLY A 98 4.62 -11.24 -7.79
N PHE A 99 4.80 -9.94 -8.06
CA PHE A 99 3.72 -8.94 -7.95
C PHE A 99 3.47 -8.27 -9.29
N HIS A 100 2.19 -8.04 -9.59
CA HIS A 100 1.77 -7.16 -10.67
C HIS A 100 0.92 -6.03 -10.07
N PHE A 101 1.42 -4.80 -10.17
CA PHE A 101 0.70 -3.60 -9.78
C PHE A 101 0.40 -2.78 -11.02
N ASP A 102 -0.89 -2.51 -11.25
CA ASP A 102 -1.32 -1.71 -12.38
C ASP A 102 -0.80 -0.27 -12.22
N GLN A 103 -0.46 0.35 -13.36
CA GLN A 103 -0.13 1.77 -13.40
C GLN A 103 -1.37 2.58 -13.76
N PHE A 104 -1.71 3.54 -12.90
CA PHE A 104 -2.82 4.44 -13.13
C PHE A 104 -2.36 5.71 -13.85
N ARG A 105 -3.21 6.23 -14.73
CA ARG A 105 -3.01 7.54 -15.32
C ARG A 105 -3.42 8.62 -14.31
N PRO A 106 -2.72 9.77 -14.27
CA PRO A 106 -3.16 10.91 -13.46
C PRO A 106 -4.60 11.30 -13.77
N ARG A 107 -5.35 11.69 -12.73
CA ARG A 107 -6.71 12.21 -12.90
C ARG A 107 -6.65 13.57 -13.60
N MET A 108 -7.45 13.77 -14.63
CA MET A 108 -7.69 15.11 -15.17
C MET A 108 -8.55 15.89 -14.18
N MET A 109 -8.07 17.05 -13.74
CA MET A 109 -8.75 17.90 -12.75
C MET A 109 -8.64 19.36 -13.16
N SER A 110 -9.61 20.18 -12.73
CA SER A 110 -9.54 21.63 -12.91
C SER A 110 -8.51 22.23 -11.95
N VAL A 111 -7.84 23.30 -12.39
CA VAL A 111 -6.77 23.97 -11.62
C VAL A 111 -7.24 24.41 -10.23
N ASP A 112 -8.48 24.90 -10.13
CA ASP A 112 -9.05 25.41 -8.86
C ASP A 112 -9.75 24.33 -8.02
N SER A 113 -9.55 23.05 -8.32
CA SER A 113 -10.14 21.96 -7.52
C SER A 113 -9.14 21.36 -6.54
N PRO A 114 -9.55 21.06 -5.30
CA PRO A 114 -8.67 20.41 -4.34
C PRO A 114 -8.30 19.01 -4.81
N LEU A 115 -7.01 18.68 -4.74
CA LEU A 115 -6.52 17.36 -5.10
C LEU A 115 -7.03 16.32 -4.08
N PRO A 116 -7.65 15.21 -4.51
CA PRO A 116 -7.94 14.10 -3.62
C PRO A 116 -6.63 13.54 -3.07
N HIS A 117 -6.63 13.05 -1.84
CA HIS A 117 -5.45 12.47 -1.21
C HIS A 117 -5.84 11.36 -0.24
N ILE A 118 -4.85 10.54 0.13
CA ILE A 118 -4.95 9.50 1.14
C ILE A 118 -3.92 9.83 2.22
N ARG A 119 -4.39 10.03 3.45
CA ARG A 119 -3.59 10.19 4.68
C ARG A 119 -2.58 11.36 4.67
N LEU A 120 -2.76 12.36 3.81
CA LEU A 120 -1.93 13.56 3.82
C LEU A 120 -2.16 14.39 5.09
N ASP A 121 -3.38 14.39 5.60
CA ASP A 121 -3.76 14.92 6.92
C ASP A 121 -2.90 14.33 8.04
N ALA A 122 -2.76 13.01 8.11
CA ALA A 122 -1.93 12.34 9.11
C ALA A 122 -0.43 12.69 8.96
N VAL A 123 0.04 12.89 7.73
CA VAL A 123 1.42 13.34 7.46
C VAL A 123 1.62 14.77 7.94
N MET A 124 0.66 15.67 7.66
CA MET A 124 0.72 17.05 8.09
C MET A 124 0.69 17.16 9.62
N GLU A 125 -0.15 16.38 10.28
CA GLU A 125 -0.20 16.30 11.75
C GLU A 125 1.16 15.83 12.31
N PHE A 126 1.74 14.75 11.77
CA PHE A 126 3.02 14.25 12.25
C PHE A 126 4.16 15.25 12.07
N LEU A 127 4.19 15.97 10.93
CA LEU A 127 5.31 16.86 10.58
C LEU A 127 5.20 18.26 11.19
N LEU A 128 3.97 18.77 11.34
CA LEU A 128 3.71 20.18 11.66
C LEU A 128 2.75 20.36 12.84
N GLY A 129 2.04 19.32 13.27
CA GLY A 129 0.99 19.42 14.29
C GLY A 129 1.50 19.92 15.64
N ASP A 130 2.78 19.70 15.97
CA ASP A 130 3.39 20.22 17.19
C ASP A 130 3.68 21.73 17.13
N LYS A 131 3.77 22.32 15.92
CA LYS A 131 4.06 23.74 15.70
C LYS A 131 2.81 24.60 15.46
N LEU A 132 1.68 23.98 15.15
CA LEU A 132 0.44 24.67 14.75
C LEU A 132 -0.63 24.64 15.85
N ARG A 133 -0.23 24.50 17.11
CA ARG A 133 -1.11 24.58 18.28
C ARG A 133 -1.39 26.00 18.73
#